data_AF-A0A164I7P7-F1
#
_entry.id   AF-A0A164I7P7-F1
#
_cell.length_a   1.000
_cell.length_b   1.000
_cell.length_c   1.000
_cell.angle_alpha   90.00
_cell.angle_beta   90.00
_cell.angle_gamma   90.00
#
_symmetry.space_group_name_H-M   'P 1'
#
loop_
_entity.id
_entity.type
_entity.pdbx_description
1 polymer ?
#
loop_
_entity_poly.entity_id
_entity_poly.type
_entity_poly.pdbx_seq_one_letter_code
_entity_poly.pdbx_strand_id
1 'polypeptide(L)'
;TGYNVTAGYHARCLPHHVQLAIKDGLLVLEKVAKGALNLLGKIVGGIRRSVVDMKTLMDCVGLKIPMLNQTRWSSQYGMIKGSLEAMDKDPNIQSKLNSCAVHGSLTAIQIKSLRELVILLGPFKIAMDAFQKEPETIGLVIPFYLDLVNKCRL
;
A
#
# COMPACT_ATOMS: atom_id res chain seq x y z
N THR A 1 24.78 30.27 32.52
CA THR A 1 23.95 29.13 32.95
C THR A 1 23.64 28.29 31.73
N GLY A 2 24.45 27.25 31.49
CA GLY A 2 24.27 26.33 30.36
C GLY A 2 23.15 25.34 30.66
N TYR A 3 22.14 25.28 29.80
CA TYR A 3 21.11 24.25 29.87
C TYR A 3 21.72 22.94 29.38
N ASN A 4 22.01 22.04 30.31
CA ASN A 4 22.30 20.65 30.01
C ASN A 4 20.96 19.97 29.69
N VAL A 5 20.64 19.80 28.41
CA VAL A 5 19.51 18.97 27.97
C VAL A 5 19.91 17.52 28.20
N THR A 6 19.67 17.02 29.41
CA THR A 6 19.82 15.61 29.74
C THR A 6 18.92 14.79 28.81
N ALA A 7 19.53 13.84 28.11
CA ALA A 7 18.89 12.90 27.20
C ALA A 7 17.62 12.28 27.83
N GLY A 8 16.49 12.36 27.12
CA GLY A 8 15.24 11.74 27.57
C GLY A 8 14.00 12.06 26.73
N TYR A 9 13.97 13.16 25.98
CA TYR A 9 12.85 13.49 25.09
C TYR A 9 13.10 13.01 23.66
N HIS A 10 13.13 11.69 23.46
CA HIS A 10 12.95 11.14 22.11
C HIS A 10 11.45 11.22 21.78
N ALA A 11 11.04 12.31 21.15
CA ALA A 11 9.74 12.38 20.50
C ALA A 11 9.66 11.23 19.49
N ARG A 12 8.63 10.40 19.61
CA ARG A 12 8.46 9.26 18.71
C ARG A 12 8.04 9.78 17.34
N CYS A 13 8.74 9.36 16.29
CA CYS A 13 8.47 9.77 14.91
C CYS A 13 7.05 9.36 14.50
N LEU A 14 6.21 10.33 14.16
CA LEU A 14 4.81 10.09 13.79
C LEU A 14 4.70 9.20 12.54
N PRO A 15 5.48 9.40 11.47
CA PRO A 15 5.48 8.48 10.34
C PRO A 15 5.76 7.03 10.72
N HIS A 16 6.68 6.82 11.66
CA HIS A 16 6.98 5.48 12.16
C HIS A 16 5.80 4.90 12.93
N HIS A 17 5.14 5.69 13.77
CA HIS A 17 3.95 5.27 14.50
C HIS A 17 2.78 4.89 13.59
N VAL A 18 2.50 5.72 12.58
CA VAL A 18 1.44 5.44 11.60
C VAL A 18 1.76 4.17 10.81
N GLN A 19 3.03 3.97 10.44
CA GLN A 19 3.46 2.74 9.79
C GLN A 19 3.23 1.50 10.65
N LEU A 20 3.51 1.56 11.95
CA LEU A 20 3.25 0.43 12.86
C LEU A 20 1.74 0.19 13.00
N ALA A 21 0.94 1.23 13.22
CA ALA A 21 -0.51 1.10 13.35
C ALA A 21 -1.16 0.47 12.11
N ILE A 22 -0.77 0.91 10.90
CA ILE A 22 -1.26 0.33 9.65
C ILE A 22 -0.81 -1.13 9.52
N LYS A 23 0.45 -1.42 9.82
CA LYS A 23 0.98 -2.79 9.78
C LYS A 23 0.16 -3.71 10.69
N ASP A 24 -0.12 -3.29 11.92
CA ASP A 24 -0.89 -4.08 12.88
C ASP A 24 -2.35 -4.26 12.41
N GLY A 25 -2.96 -3.20 11.87
CA GLY A 25 -4.28 -3.27 11.24
C GLY A 25 -4.34 -4.26 10.07
N LEU A 26 -3.29 -4.32 9.23
CA LEU A 26 -3.20 -5.27 8.12
C LEU A 26 -3.10 -6.73 8.60
N LEU A 27 -2.58 -7.00 9.80
CA LEU A 27 -2.48 -8.36 10.36
C LEU A 27 -3.85 -8.93 10.75
N VAL A 28 -4.77 -8.06 11.18
CA VAL A 28 -6.12 -8.41 11.67
C VAL A 28 -7.21 -8.28 10.60
N LEU A 29 -6.83 -8.05 9.33
CA LEU A 29 -7.78 -8.02 8.22
C LEU A 29 -8.66 -9.27 8.17
N GLU A 30 -9.92 -9.07 7.77
CA GLU A 30 -10.84 -10.16 7.49
C GLU A 30 -10.25 -11.16 6.49
N LYS A 31 -10.68 -12.43 6.63
CA LYS A 31 -10.16 -13.56 5.86
C LYS A 31 -10.18 -13.30 4.34
N VAL A 32 -11.22 -12.62 3.84
CA VAL A 32 -11.38 -12.30 2.42
C VAL A 32 -10.30 -11.30 1.96
N ALA A 33 -10.16 -10.17 2.64
CA ALA A 33 -9.17 -9.14 2.31
C ALA A 33 -7.73 -9.66 2.45
N LYS A 34 -7.45 -10.42 3.52
CA LYS A 34 -6.15 -11.06 3.73
C LYS A 34 -5.84 -12.09 2.65
N GLY A 35 -6.83 -12.91 2.26
CA GLY A 35 -6.71 -13.87 1.16
C GLY A 35 -6.43 -13.19 -0.18
N ALA A 36 -7.15 -12.10 -0.48
CA ALA A 36 -6.96 -11.29 -1.68
C ALA A 36 -5.53 -10.71 -1.75
N LEU A 37 -5.06 -10.12 -0.65
CA LEU A 37 -3.72 -9.51 -0.56
C LEU A 37 -2.62 -10.56 -0.76
N ASN A 38 -2.76 -11.74 -0.15
CA ASN A 38 -1.79 -12.83 -0.29
C ASN A 38 -1.75 -13.38 -1.72
N LEU A 39 -2.92 -13.58 -2.35
CA LEU A 39 -3.00 -14.02 -3.73
C LEU A 39 -2.37 -13.00 -4.67
N LEU A 40 -2.70 -11.71 -4.51
CA LEU A 40 -2.11 -10.64 -5.30
C LEU A 40 -0.58 -10.59 -5.15
N GLY A 41 -0.07 -10.76 -3.94
CA GLY A 41 1.38 -10.82 -3.68
C GLY A 41 2.07 -11.97 -4.44
N LYS A 42 1.43 -13.14 -4.54
CA LYS A 42 1.93 -14.26 -5.36
C LYS A 42 1.92 -13.91 -6.85
N ILE A 43 0.81 -13.38 -7.35
CA ILE A 43 0.65 -12.98 -8.75
C ILE A 43 1.74 -11.97 -9.14
N VAL A 44 1.87 -10.87 -8.39
CA VAL A 44 2.88 -9.83 -8.68
C VAL A 44 4.30 -10.38 -8.54
N GLY A 45 4.55 -11.24 -7.56
CA GLY A 45 5.82 -11.95 -7.43
C GLY A 45 6.15 -12.80 -8.65
N GLY A 46 5.16 -13.52 -9.21
CA GLY A 46 5.30 -14.29 -10.44
C GLY A 46 5.56 -13.42 -11.66
N ILE A 47 4.81 -12.33 -11.83
CA ILE A 47 5.00 -11.36 -12.94
C ILE A 47 6.44 -10.84 -12.93
N ARG A 48 6.98 -10.47 -11.76
CA ARG A 48 8.34 -9.92 -11.65
C ARG A 48 9.43 -10.92 -11.99
N ARG A 49 9.19 -12.22 -11.80
CA ARG A 49 10.13 -13.29 -12.16
C ARG A 49 10.00 -13.73 -13.62
N SER A 50 8.93 -13.31 -14.31
CA SER A 50 8.59 -13.73 -15.66
C SER A 50 8.83 -12.59 -16.65
N VAL A 51 9.80 -12.76 -17.54
CA VAL A 51 10.05 -11.79 -18.62
C VAL A 51 8.84 -11.66 -19.54
N VAL A 52 8.13 -12.78 -19.76
CA VAL A 52 6.92 -12.82 -20.59
C VAL A 52 5.79 -12.01 -19.94
N ASP A 53 5.49 -12.25 -18.67
CA ASP A 53 4.42 -11.51 -17.98
C ASP A 53 4.75 -10.02 -17.84
N MET A 54 6.01 -9.68 -17.59
CA MET A 54 6.45 -8.29 -17.55
C MET A 54 6.26 -7.60 -18.90
N LYS A 55 6.58 -8.29 -20.00
CA LYS A 55 6.34 -7.78 -21.36
C LYS A 55 4.85 -7.60 -21.62
N THR A 56 4.04 -8.63 -21.36
CA THR A 56 2.57 -8.57 -21.52
C THR A 56 1.98 -7.41 -20.73
N LEU A 57 2.42 -7.20 -19.49
CA LEU A 57 1.98 -6.08 -18.65
C LEU A 57 2.36 -4.74 -19.28
N MET A 58 3.61 -4.57 -19.72
CA MET A 58 4.03 -3.33 -20.36
C MET A 58 3.29 -3.06 -21.67
N ASP A 59 3.08 -4.09 -22.49
CA ASP A 59 2.40 -3.97 -23.79
C ASP A 59 0.90 -3.64 -23.62
N CYS A 60 0.23 -4.21 -22.61
CA CYS A 60 -1.20 -4.00 -22.39
C CYS A 60 -1.52 -2.72 -21.60
N VAL A 61 -0.73 -2.39 -20.57
CA VAL A 61 -1.09 -1.34 -19.59
C VAL A 61 -0.04 -0.23 -19.43
N GLY A 62 1.16 -0.42 -20.00
CA GLY A 62 2.25 0.57 -20.02
C GLY A 62 2.80 0.93 -18.63
N LEU A 63 2.59 0.09 -17.61
CA LEU A 63 3.01 0.39 -16.23
C LEU A 63 3.72 -0.80 -15.58
N LYS A 64 4.62 -0.48 -14.64
CA LYS A 64 5.29 -1.45 -13.77
C LYS A 64 4.60 -1.48 -12.41
N ILE A 65 4.25 -2.68 -11.94
CA ILE A 65 3.67 -2.86 -10.61
C ILE A 65 4.80 -2.96 -9.55
N PRO A 66 4.75 -2.15 -8.47
CA PRO A 66 5.70 -2.26 -7.37
C PRO A 66 5.68 -3.65 -6.70
N MET A 67 6.83 -4.14 -6.23
CA MET A 67 6.86 -5.42 -5.50
C MET A 67 6.26 -5.25 -4.11
N LEU A 68 5.61 -6.31 -3.62
CA LEU A 68 5.28 -6.42 -2.21
C LEU A 68 6.57 -6.38 -1.37
N ASN A 69 6.67 -5.42 -0.45
CA ASN A 69 7.59 -5.52 0.67
C ASN A 69 6.78 -5.54 1.97
N GLN A 70 6.80 -6.69 2.66
CA GLN A 70 6.05 -6.92 3.89
C GLN A 70 6.49 -6.01 5.05
N THR A 71 7.69 -5.41 4.98
CA THR A 71 8.20 -4.52 6.04
C THR A 71 7.70 -3.08 5.93
N ARG A 72 7.15 -2.67 4.78
CA ARG A 72 6.69 -1.30 4.53
C ARG A 72 5.32 -1.30 3.86
N TRP A 73 4.30 -0.92 4.62
CA TRP A 73 2.91 -0.84 4.15
C TRP A 73 2.76 0.02 2.89
N SER A 74 3.60 1.04 2.70
CA SER A 74 3.58 1.93 1.53
C SER A 74 3.88 1.18 0.21
N SER A 75 4.72 0.15 0.25
CA SER A 75 4.97 -0.72 -0.90
C SER A 75 3.80 -1.66 -1.18
N GLN A 76 3.14 -2.16 -0.14
CA GLN A 76 1.95 -2.98 -0.28
C GLN A 76 0.81 -2.15 -0.89
N TYR A 77 0.61 -0.93 -0.40
CA TYR A 77 -0.31 0.04 -0.99
C TYR A 77 -0.01 0.29 -2.48
N GLY A 78 1.26 0.57 -2.82
CA GLY A 78 1.66 0.82 -4.20
C GLY A 78 1.43 -0.39 -5.12
N MET A 79 1.67 -1.61 -4.62
CA MET A 79 1.38 -2.85 -5.34
C MET A 79 -0.12 -2.98 -5.60
N ILE A 80 -0.96 -2.87 -4.55
CA ILE A 80 -2.41 -3.03 -4.68
C ILE A 80 -2.96 -1.99 -5.66
N LYS A 81 -2.60 -0.71 -5.49
CA LYS A 81 -3.03 0.38 -6.35
C LYS A 81 -2.61 0.16 -7.80
N GLY A 82 -1.34 -0.17 -8.05
CA GLY A 82 -0.85 -0.40 -9.41
C GLY A 82 -1.48 -1.61 -10.09
N SER A 83 -1.80 -2.67 -9.34
CA SER A 83 -2.53 -3.82 -9.88
C SER A 83 -3.97 -3.50 -10.24
N LEU A 84 -4.66 -2.71 -9.41
CA LEU A 84 -6.02 -2.25 -9.71
C LEU A 84 -6.03 -1.31 -10.92
N GLU A 85 -5.08 -0.40 -11.02
CA GLU A 85 -4.92 0.48 -12.19
C GLU A 85 -4.65 -0.32 -13.48
N ALA A 86 -3.88 -1.41 -13.40
CA ALA A 86 -3.68 -2.30 -14.54
C ALA A 86 -4.98 -2.98 -14.98
N MET A 87 -5.80 -3.44 -14.02
CA MET A 87 -7.11 -4.04 -14.31
C MET A 87 -8.12 -3.00 -14.84
N ASP A 88 -8.03 -1.75 -14.39
CA ASP A 88 -8.88 -0.67 -14.90
C ASP A 88 -8.52 -0.30 -16.35
N LYS A 89 -7.23 -0.36 -16.71
CA LYS A 89 -6.77 -0.14 -18.09
C LYS A 89 -7.08 -1.30 -19.03
N ASP A 90 -6.90 -2.54 -18.55
CA ASP A 90 -7.22 -3.74 -19.30
C ASP A 90 -8.00 -4.71 -18.39
N PRO A 91 -9.35 -4.72 -18.48
CA PRO A 91 -10.20 -5.60 -17.68
C PRO A 91 -9.89 -7.09 -17.84
N ASN A 92 -9.26 -7.48 -18.95
CA ASN A 92 -8.90 -8.87 -19.25
C ASN A 92 -7.43 -9.18 -18.91
N ILE A 93 -6.69 -8.28 -18.26
CA ILE A 93 -5.26 -8.47 -17.99
C ILE A 93 -4.98 -9.77 -17.22
N GLN A 94 -5.87 -10.16 -16.30
CA GLN A 94 -5.70 -11.38 -15.51
C GLN A 94 -5.69 -12.64 -16.38
N SER A 95 -6.45 -12.69 -17.48
CA SER A 95 -6.45 -13.86 -18.37
C SER A 95 -5.24 -13.91 -19.30
N LYS A 96 -4.50 -12.80 -19.43
CA LYS A 96 -3.31 -12.68 -20.29
C LYS A 96 -1.99 -12.98 -19.54
N LEU A 97 -2.03 -13.03 -18.22
CA LEU A 97 -0.85 -13.23 -17.38
C LEU A 97 -0.71 -14.71 -17.00
N ASN A 98 0.45 -15.30 -17.31
CA ASN A 98 0.78 -16.67 -16.93
C ASN A 98 0.80 -16.82 -15.40
N SER A 99 1.25 -15.79 -14.69
CA SER A 99 1.20 -15.76 -13.22
C SER A 99 -0.21 -16.00 -12.65
N CYS A 100 -1.26 -15.49 -13.32
CA CYS A 100 -2.65 -15.75 -12.92
C CYS A 100 -3.09 -17.18 -13.28
N ALA A 101 -2.59 -17.77 -14.36
CA ALA A 101 -2.81 -19.19 -14.65
C ALA A 101 -2.17 -20.11 -13.59
N VAL A 102 -1.00 -19.75 -13.06
CA VAL A 102 -0.28 -20.53 -12.04
C VAL A 102 -0.87 -20.37 -10.64
N HIS A 103 -1.24 -19.14 -10.26
CA HIS A 103 -1.66 -18.85 -8.88
C HIS A 103 -3.18 -18.69 -8.71
N GLY A 104 -3.93 -18.65 -9.81
CA GLY A 104 -5.33 -18.26 -9.84
C GLY A 104 -5.50 -16.74 -10.07
N SER A 105 -6.71 -16.35 -10.48
CA SER A 105 -7.11 -14.96 -10.68
C SER A 105 -7.88 -14.43 -9.47
N LEU A 106 -7.80 -13.12 -9.24
CA LEU A 106 -8.63 -12.44 -8.25
C LEU A 106 -10.09 -12.42 -8.72
N THR A 107 -10.97 -12.82 -7.81
CA THR A 107 -12.43 -12.72 -7.98
C THR A 107 -12.92 -11.28 -7.84
N ALA A 108 -14.14 -11.00 -8.32
CA ALA A 108 -14.75 -9.67 -8.19
C ALA A 108 -14.85 -9.20 -6.73
N ILE A 109 -15.18 -10.10 -5.79
CA ILE A 109 -15.25 -9.79 -4.36
C ILE A 109 -13.87 -9.40 -3.82
N GLN A 110 -12.83 -10.16 -4.17
CA GLN A 110 -11.46 -9.85 -3.75
C GLN A 110 -10.97 -8.52 -4.33
N ILE A 111 -11.27 -8.23 -5.60
CA ILE A 111 -10.96 -6.94 -6.23
C ILE A 111 -11.67 -5.81 -5.48
N LYS A 112 -12.96 -5.97 -5.13
CA LYS A 112 -13.71 -4.99 -4.34
C LYS A 112 -13.06 -4.73 -2.99
N SER A 113 -12.71 -5.78 -2.24
CA SER A 113 -12.02 -5.64 -0.94
C SER A 113 -10.66 -4.95 -1.06
N LEU A 114 -9.91 -5.20 -2.14
CA LEU A 114 -8.64 -4.52 -2.40
C LEU A 114 -8.83 -3.03 -2.74
N ARG A 115 -9.91 -2.67 -3.46
CA ARG A 115 -10.26 -1.26 -3.72
C ARG A 115 -10.62 -0.53 -2.43
N GLU A 116 -11.45 -1.13 -1.58
CA GLU A 116 -11.80 -0.59 -0.26
C GLU A 116 -10.54 -0.36 0.59
N LEU A 117 -9.60 -1.31 0.58
CA LEU A 117 -8.33 -1.17 1.28
C LEU A 117 -7.48 0.00 0.73
N VAL A 118 -7.44 0.22 -0.59
CA VAL A 118 -6.75 1.37 -1.18
C VAL A 118 -7.43 2.69 -0.79
N ILE A 119 -8.76 2.74 -0.79
CA ILE A 119 -9.50 3.94 -0.36
C ILE A 119 -9.18 4.27 1.09
N LEU A 120 -9.22 3.26 1.98
CA LEU A 120 -8.92 3.43 3.40
C LEU A 120 -7.49 3.91 3.65
N LEU A 121 -6.50 3.37 2.93
CA LEU A 121 -5.09 3.67 3.12
C LEU A 121 -4.60 4.91 2.36
N GLY A 122 -5.38 5.40 1.38
CA GLY A 122 -5.03 6.53 0.53
C GLY A 122 -4.70 7.81 1.30
N PRO A 123 -5.53 8.26 2.26
CA PRO A 123 -5.24 9.41 3.11
C PRO A 123 -3.90 9.31 3.83
N PHE A 124 -3.63 8.15 4.43
CA PHE A 124 -2.36 7.89 5.12
C PHE A 124 -1.18 7.99 4.16
N LYS A 125 -1.32 7.55 2.89
CA LYS A 125 -0.21 7.54 1.93
C LYS A 125 0.19 8.95 1.54
N ILE A 126 -0.81 9.77 1.18
CA ILE A 126 -0.61 11.18 0.82
C ILE A 126 0.13 11.91 1.94
N ALA A 127 -0.33 11.66 3.16
CA ALA A 127 0.13 12.41 4.29
C ALA A 127 1.49 11.92 4.82
N MET A 128 1.81 10.61 4.72
CA MET A 128 3.17 10.12 4.95
C MET A 128 4.18 10.61 3.91
N ASP A 129 3.77 10.76 2.64
CA ASP A 129 4.65 11.31 1.61
C ASP A 129 4.99 12.78 1.86
N ALA A 130 4.10 13.54 2.49
CA ALA A 130 4.36 14.91 2.90
C ALA A 130 5.44 14.98 3.99
N PHE A 131 5.35 14.14 5.02
CA PHE A 131 6.36 14.06 6.08
C PHE A 131 7.73 13.53 5.62
N GLN A 132 7.82 12.88 4.45
CA GLN A 132 9.10 12.50 3.87
C GLN A 132 9.79 13.66 3.13
N LYS A 133 9.04 14.69 2.73
CA LYS A 133 9.55 15.84 1.97
C LYS A 133 9.93 17.01 2.86
N GLU A 134 9.25 17.16 3.99
CA GLU A 134 9.48 18.24 4.95
C GLU A 134 9.85 17.67 6.33
N PRO A 135 10.74 18.33 7.09
CA PRO A 135 11.06 17.90 8.44
C PRO A 135 9.80 17.88 9.31
N GLU A 136 9.65 16.84 10.11
CA GLU A 136 8.53 16.67 11.02
C GLU A 136 8.48 17.83 12.02
N THR A 137 7.44 18.66 11.95
CA THR A 137 7.18 19.76 12.90
C THR A 137 5.81 19.59 13.54
N ILE A 138 5.65 20.07 14.79
CA ILE A 138 4.36 20.04 15.50
C ILE A 138 3.25 20.76 14.70
N GLY A 139 3.62 21.80 13.94
CA GLY A 139 2.72 22.53 13.04
C GLY A 139 2.15 21.69 11.90
N LEU A 140 2.78 20.57 11.54
CA LEU A 140 2.28 19.60 10.56
C LEU A 140 1.56 18.42 11.23
N VAL A 141 2.03 17.99 12.41
CA VAL A 141 1.52 16.81 13.14
C VAL A 141 0.06 16.98 13.61
N ILE A 142 -0.29 18.14 14.20
CA ILE A 142 -1.64 18.35 14.73
C ILE A 142 -2.70 18.44 13.61
N PRO A 143 -2.50 19.28 12.56
CA PRO A 143 -3.44 19.32 11.44
C PRO A 143 -3.56 17.96 10.73
N PHE A 144 -2.46 17.22 10.62
CA PHE A 144 -2.44 15.87 10.06
C PHE A 144 -3.36 14.91 10.81
N TYR A 145 -3.28 14.87 12.15
CA TYR A 145 -4.11 13.96 12.93
C TYR A 145 -5.60 14.29 12.77
N LEU A 146 -5.94 15.58 12.79
CA LEU A 146 -7.31 16.05 12.57
C LEU A 146 -7.82 15.71 11.15
N ASP A 147 -6.98 15.88 10.13
CA ASP A 147 -7.30 15.54 8.74
C ASP A 147 -7.54 14.03 8.56
N LEU A 148 -6.69 13.18 9.16
CA LEU A 148 -6.91 11.73 9.16
C LEU A 148 -8.20 11.34 9.88
N VAL A 149 -8.47 11.89 11.07
CA VAL A 149 -9.71 11.62 11.80
C VAL A 149 -10.93 12.00 10.96
N ASN A 150 -10.88 13.16 10.28
CA ASN A 150 -11.97 13.59 9.40
C ASN A 150 -12.14 12.68 8.18
N LYS A 151 -11.04 12.22 7.57
CA LYS A 151 -11.08 11.32 6.40
C LYS A 151 -11.44 9.87 6.73
N CYS A 152 -11.21 9.45 7.98
CA CYS A 152 -11.52 8.10 8.47
C CYS A 152 -12.86 8.03 9.22
N ARG A 153 -13.56 9.14 9.42
CA ARG A 153 -14.96 9.13 9.86
C ARG A 153 -15.83 8.63 8.68
N LEU A 154 -16.15 7.34 8.74
CA LEU A 154 -17.17 6.68 7.94
C LEU A 154 -18.56 7.18 8.34
#